data_AF-A0A8T1S3J6-F1
#
_entry.id   AF-A0A8T1S3J6-F1
#
_cell.length_a   1.000
_cell.length_b   1.000
_cell.length_c   1.000
_cell.angle_alpha   90.00
_cell.angle_beta   90.00
_cell.angle_gamma   90.00
#
_symmetry.space_group_name_H-M   'P 1'
#
loop_
_entity.id
_entity.type
_entity.pdbx_description
1 polymer ?
#
loop_
_entity_poly.entity_id
_entity_poly.type
_entity_poly.pdbx_seq_one_letter_code
_entity_poly.pdbx_strand_id
1 'polypeptide(L)'
;MLLKPKRQDTPEGTSLVRDSSHSEYLLTISVKTSAGPTNLRIEYQDRKFSLDSIMCVRSRLKQFDSVVYLIEYYVLTCKGRKTVPETPLNGTVHLYLNKPLYTSTPSLQHRWRITINMYK
;
A
#
# COMPACT_ATOMS: atom_id res chain seq x y z
N MET A 1 16.49 -11.88 16.79
CA MET A 1 16.33 -12.61 15.50
C MET A 1 16.01 -11.58 14.43
N LEU A 2 16.99 -11.26 13.58
CA LEU A 2 16.93 -10.19 12.59
C LEU A 2 15.98 -10.56 11.44
N LEU A 3 14.80 -9.93 11.38
CA LEU A 3 13.86 -10.07 10.27
C LEU A 3 14.32 -9.19 9.08
N LYS A 4 15.13 -9.75 8.17
CA LYS A 4 15.31 -9.25 6.79
C LYS A 4 15.61 -10.42 5.83
N PRO A 5 15.14 -10.42 4.56
CA PRO A 5 13.91 -9.86 4.00
C PRO A 5 13.16 -10.94 3.16
N LYS A 6 12.03 -11.46 3.64
CA LYS A 6 11.14 -12.37 2.90
C LYS A 6 10.30 -11.64 1.83
N ARG A 7 10.93 -10.80 0.99
CA ARG A 7 10.24 -9.87 0.08
C ARG A 7 10.55 -10.07 -1.41
N GLN A 8 11.60 -10.80 -1.76
CA GLN A 8 11.93 -11.01 -3.18
C GLN A 8 10.98 -12.01 -3.85
N ASP A 9 10.50 -13.00 -3.10
CA ASP A 9 9.70 -14.12 -3.61
C ASP A 9 8.21 -14.04 -3.21
N THR A 10 7.69 -12.80 -3.10
CA THR A 10 6.27 -12.55 -2.84
C THR A 10 5.56 -12.12 -4.12
N PRO A 11 4.28 -12.47 -4.32
CA PRO A 11 3.55 -12.07 -5.51
C PRO A 11 3.46 -10.55 -5.63
N GLU A 12 3.34 -10.06 -6.86
CA GLU A 12 3.11 -8.64 -7.13
C GLU A 12 1.89 -8.10 -6.38
N GLY A 13 2.03 -6.89 -5.87
CA GLY A 13 1.06 -6.20 -5.05
C GLY A 13 0.97 -6.66 -3.60
N THR A 14 1.89 -7.53 -3.17
CA THR A 14 2.13 -7.78 -1.73
C THR A 14 2.69 -6.54 -1.08
N SER A 15 2.07 -6.07 0.00
CA SER A 15 2.40 -4.79 0.66
C SER A 15 2.53 -4.92 2.17
N LEU A 16 3.36 -4.08 2.79
CA LEU A 16 3.52 -3.99 4.25
C LEU A 16 3.70 -2.53 4.65
N VAL A 17 2.97 -2.11 5.69
CA VAL A 17 3.21 -0.84 6.38
C VAL A 17 4.26 -1.06 7.45
N ARG A 18 5.23 -0.15 7.53
CA ARG A 18 6.29 -0.15 8.53
C ARG A 18 6.73 1.27 8.83
N ASP A 19 7.55 1.43 9.85
CA ASP A 19 8.23 2.70 10.12
C ASP A 19 9.15 3.07 8.95
N SER A 20 9.19 4.37 8.63
CA SER A 20 10.15 4.88 7.66
C SER A 20 11.55 4.88 8.23
N SER A 21 12.53 4.77 7.34
CA SER A 21 13.94 5.00 7.69
C SER A 21 14.38 6.43 7.34
N HIS A 22 13.49 7.21 6.72
CA HIS A 22 13.71 8.61 6.38
C HIS A 22 13.23 9.49 7.54
N SER A 23 14.04 10.46 7.96
CA SER A 23 13.77 11.30 9.15
C SER A 23 12.48 12.11 9.05
N GLU A 24 12.07 12.48 7.84
CA GLU A 24 10.89 13.33 7.60
C GLU A 24 9.56 12.55 7.55
N TYR A 25 9.59 11.21 7.61
CA TYR A 25 8.39 10.39 7.44
C TYR A 25 8.27 9.39 8.58
N LEU A 26 7.07 9.28 9.15
CA LEU A 26 6.81 8.29 10.20
C LEU A 26 6.63 6.89 9.62
N LEU A 27 5.86 6.77 8.54
CA LEU A 27 5.43 5.50 7.99
C LEU A 27 5.79 5.37 6.51
N THR A 28 5.90 4.12 6.05
CA THR A 28 6.18 3.78 4.67
C THR A 28 5.50 2.47 4.31
N ILE A 29 4.90 2.43 3.12
CA ILE A 29 4.37 1.22 2.50
C ILE A 29 5.46 0.63 1.63
N SER A 30 5.95 -0.54 1.98
CA SER A 30 6.78 -1.32 1.09
C SER A 30 5.90 -2.25 0.26
N VAL A 31 6.03 -2.23 -1.06
CA VAL A 31 5.20 -3.03 -1.97
C VAL A 31 6.06 -3.70 -3.04
N LYS A 32 5.75 -4.96 -3.37
CA LYS A 32 6.34 -5.67 -4.51
C LYS A 32 5.64 -5.24 -5.80
N THR A 33 6.38 -4.65 -6.73
CA THR A 33 5.91 -4.35 -8.10
C THR A 33 6.56 -5.32 -9.09
N SER A 34 6.12 -5.29 -10.35
CA SER A 34 6.78 -5.98 -11.47
C SER A 34 8.27 -5.63 -11.60
N ALA A 35 8.63 -4.35 -11.40
CA ALA A 35 10.01 -3.85 -11.44
C ALA A 35 10.84 -4.16 -10.18
N GLY A 36 10.23 -4.69 -9.12
CA GLY A 36 10.90 -4.97 -7.85
C GLY A 36 10.19 -4.37 -6.63
N PRO A 37 10.73 -4.57 -5.42
CA PRO A 37 10.20 -3.95 -4.22
C PRO A 37 10.46 -2.44 -4.23
N THR A 38 9.42 -1.64 -4.00
CA THR A 38 9.50 -0.18 -3.86
C THR A 38 8.94 0.27 -2.51
N ASN A 39 9.25 1.51 -2.12
CA ASN A 39 8.79 2.12 -0.88
C ASN A 39 8.02 3.40 -1.19
N LEU A 40 6.78 3.47 -0.75
CA LEU A 40 5.95 4.68 -0.78
C LEU A 40 5.90 5.29 0.60
N ARG A 41 6.31 6.55 0.71
CA ARG A 41 6.29 7.25 1.99
C ARG A 41 4.89 7.77 2.27
N ILE A 42 4.51 7.78 3.54
CA ILE A 42 3.24 8.34 4.02
C ILE A 42 3.57 9.65 4.73
N GLU A 43 3.05 10.73 4.20
CA GLU A 43 3.09 12.06 4.83
C GLU A 43 2.03 12.13 5.94
N TYR A 44 2.36 12.89 6.98
CA TYR A 44 1.43 13.24 8.03
C TYR A 44 1.50 14.74 8.29
N GLN A 45 0.46 15.46 7.86
CA GLN A 45 0.36 16.92 7.98
C GLN A 45 -1.09 17.29 8.33
N ASP A 46 -1.28 18.29 9.18
CA ASP A 46 -2.60 18.79 9.59
C ASP A 46 -3.58 17.69 10.06
N ARG A 47 -3.02 16.70 10.79
CA ARG A 47 -3.72 15.51 11.28
C ARG A 47 -4.26 14.57 10.20
N LYS A 48 -3.79 14.71 8.96
CA LYS A 48 -4.15 13.87 7.83
C LYS A 48 -2.96 13.07 7.30
N PHE A 49 -3.26 11.90 6.77
CA PHE A 49 -2.32 11.02 6.08
C PHE A 49 -2.48 11.13 4.56
N SER A 50 -1.38 11.23 3.82
CA SER A 50 -1.34 11.19 2.36
C SER A 50 -0.15 10.39 1.86
N LEU A 51 -0.19 9.91 0.61
CA LEU A 51 1.01 9.36 -0.04
C LEU A 51 1.90 10.52 -0.51
N ASP A 52 3.21 10.33 -0.42
CA ASP A 52 4.19 11.29 -0.93
C ASP A 52 4.01 11.54 -2.43
N SER A 53 3.89 12.81 -2.78
CA SER A 53 3.64 13.32 -4.13
C SER A 53 4.73 13.04 -5.14
N ILE A 54 5.95 12.73 -4.69
CA ILE A 54 7.08 12.47 -5.58
C ILE A 54 6.93 11.12 -6.30
N MET A 55 6.22 10.15 -5.70
CA MET A 55 6.09 8.78 -6.23
C MET A 55 4.72 8.49 -6.89
N CYS A 56 3.76 9.40 -6.80
CA CYS A 56 2.44 9.23 -7.41
C CYS A 56 2.22 10.33 -8.45
N VAL A 57 2.25 9.96 -9.73
CA VAL A 57 1.95 10.86 -10.85
C VAL A 57 0.61 11.55 -10.57
N ARG A 58 0.70 12.88 -10.42
CA ARG A 58 -0.35 13.77 -9.94
C ARG A 58 -1.69 13.56 -10.65
N SER A 59 -2.65 13.07 -9.88
CA SER A 59 -4.06 13.48 -10.00
C SER A 59 -4.75 13.16 -8.66
N ARG A 60 -4.68 14.13 -7.74
CA ARG A 60 -5.39 14.16 -6.44
C ARG A 60 -4.93 13.10 -5.43
N LEU A 61 -3.77 13.34 -4.80
CA LEU A 61 -3.47 12.70 -3.53
C LEU A 61 -4.58 12.99 -2.54
N LYS A 62 -5.28 11.95 -2.11
CA LYS A 62 -6.30 12.07 -1.09
C LYS A 62 -5.64 12.11 0.29
N GLN A 63 -6.25 12.89 1.16
CA GLN A 63 -5.92 12.97 2.57
C GLN A 63 -6.91 12.13 3.37
N PHE A 64 -6.43 11.46 4.40
CA PHE A 64 -7.22 10.53 5.22
C PHE A 64 -6.97 10.77 6.70
N ASP A 65 -8.00 10.59 7.53
CA ASP A 65 -7.85 10.61 8.99
C ASP A 65 -7.21 9.33 9.55
N SER A 66 -7.10 8.28 8.72
CA SER A 66 -6.56 6.97 9.11
C SER A 66 -5.69 6.39 8.02
N VAL A 67 -4.52 5.88 8.41
CA VAL A 67 -3.62 5.10 7.53
C VAL A 67 -4.33 3.86 6.97
N VAL A 68 -5.20 3.23 7.76
CA VAL A 68 -5.96 2.05 7.32
C VAL A 68 -6.90 2.43 6.18
N TYR A 69 -7.59 3.57 6.28
CA TYR A 69 -8.46 4.06 5.22
C TYR A 69 -7.70 4.53 3.98
N LEU A 70 -6.51 5.13 4.17
CA LEU A 70 -5.61 5.43 3.06
C LEU A 70 -5.29 4.15 2.27
N ILE A 71 -4.86 3.10 2.96
CA ILE A 71 -4.47 1.84 2.32
C ILE A 71 -5.68 1.19 1.65
N GLU A 72 -6.81 1.12 2.35
CA GLU A 72 -8.05 0.55 1.82
C GLU A 72 -8.49 1.26 0.54
N TYR A 73 -8.47 2.60 0.53
CA TYR A 73 -8.80 3.39 -0.66
C TYR A 73 -7.94 3.03 -1.87
N TYR A 74 -6.61 2.94 -1.68
CA TYR A 74 -5.72 2.59 -2.79
C TYR A 74 -5.84 1.12 -3.20
N VAL A 75 -6.08 0.19 -2.26
CA VAL A 75 -6.36 -1.22 -2.60
C VAL A 75 -7.62 -1.34 -3.46
N LEU A 76 -8.70 -0.65 -3.09
CA LEU A 76 -9.96 -0.67 -3.85
C LEU A 76 -9.82 0.01 -5.21
N THR A 77 -9.13 1.15 -5.27
CA THR A 77 -8.88 1.87 -6.52
C THR A 77 -8.06 1.03 -7.51
N CYS A 78 -7.05 0.29 -7.03
CA CYS A 78 -6.27 -0.65 -7.86
C CYS A 78 -7.11 -1.83 -8.37
N LYS A 79 -8.09 -2.32 -7.61
CA LYS A 79 -8.97 -3.43 -8.03
C LYS A 79 -9.95 -3.01 -9.15
N GLY A 80 -10.47 -1.78 -9.11
CA GLY A 80 -11.41 -1.27 -10.10
C GLY A 80 -10.81 -1.00 -11.48
N ARG A 81 -9.48 -0.84 -11.58
CA ARG A 81 -8.77 -0.52 -12.85
C ARG A 81 -8.35 -1.73 -13.67
N LYS A 82 -8.74 -2.95 -13.31
CA LYS A 82 -8.38 -4.17 -14.06
C LYS A 82 -9.01 -4.27 -15.46
N THR A 83 -9.85 -3.34 -15.87
CA THR A 83 -10.65 -3.41 -17.11
C THR A 83 -10.17 -2.51 -18.25
N VAL A 84 -9.16 -1.66 -18.06
CA VAL A 84 -8.58 -0.86 -19.15
C VAL A 84 -7.08 -1.13 -19.21
N PRO A 85 -6.55 -1.66 -20.32
CA PRO A 85 -5.12 -1.70 -20.56
C PRO A 85 -4.64 -0.27 -20.83
N GLU A 86 -4.46 0.51 -19.78
CA GLU A 86 -3.69 1.75 -19.86
C GLU A 86 -2.26 1.33 -20.15
N THR A 87 -1.83 1.53 -21.40
CA THR A 87 -0.44 1.32 -21.80
C THR A 87 0.41 2.21 -20.90
N PRO A 88 1.41 1.66 -20.16
CA PRO A 88 2.26 2.49 -19.34
C PRO A 88 2.97 3.48 -20.26
N LEU A 89 2.60 4.75 -20.16
CA LEU A 89 3.32 5.82 -20.81
C LEU A 89 4.72 5.81 -20.19
N ASN A 90 5.71 5.36 -20.98
CA ASN A 90 7.14 5.47 -20.76
C ASN A 90 7.61 5.19 -19.31
N GLY A 91 7.82 3.93 -18.95
CA GLY A 91 8.55 3.55 -17.73
C GLY A 91 7.82 3.76 -16.40
N THR A 92 6.55 4.15 -16.43
CA THR A 92 5.73 4.28 -15.21
C THR A 92 5.37 2.90 -14.66
N VAL A 93 5.98 2.51 -13.54
CA VAL A 93 5.63 1.29 -12.81
C VAL A 93 4.26 1.48 -12.16
N HIS A 94 3.26 0.71 -12.59
CA HIS A 94 1.95 0.74 -11.97
C HIS A 94 2.02 0.20 -10.53
N LEU A 95 1.61 1.03 -9.58
CA LEU A 95 1.49 0.65 -8.18
C LEU A 95 0.18 -0.10 -7.96
N TYR A 96 0.29 -1.40 -7.71
CA TYR A 96 -0.84 -2.24 -7.33
C TYR A 96 -0.75 -2.59 -5.85
N LEU A 97 -1.70 -2.15 -5.04
CA LEU A 97 -1.89 -2.66 -3.69
C LEU A 97 -3.00 -3.71 -3.72
N ASN A 98 -2.67 -4.96 -3.40
CA ASN A 98 -3.64 -6.05 -3.52
C ASN A 98 -3.75 -6.87 -2.23
N LYS A 99 -2.61 -7.33 -1.70
CA LYS A 99 -2.58 -8.20 -0.53
C LYS A 99 -1.68 -7.62 0.57
N PRO A 100 -2.18 -7.47 1.81
CA PRO A 100 -1.33 -7.16 2.94
C PRO A 100 -0.48 -8.37 3.31
N LEU A 101 0.79 -8.13 3.61
CA LEU A 101 1.69 -9.08 4.22
C LEU A 101 1.50 -9.02 5.74
N TYR A 102 0.97 -10.10 6.31
CA TYR A 102 0.83 -10.22 7.76
C TYR A 102 2.16 -10.63 8.41
N THR A 103 2.51 -10.00 9.53
CA THR A 103 3.70 -10.34 10.32
C THR A 103 3.54 -11.65 11.10
N SER A 104 2.30 -12.01 11.42
CA SER A 104 1.91 -13.26 12.06
C SER A 104 0.54 -13.70 11.56
N THR A 105 0.17 -14.94 11.86
CA THR A 105 -1.15 -15.48 11.50
C THR A 105 -2.25 -14.73 12.27
N PRO A 106 -3.20 -14.04 11.60
CA PRO A 106 -4.22 -13.27 12.30
C PRO A 106 -5.17 -14.17 13.09
N SER A 107 -5.78 -13.65 14.15
CA SER A 107 -6.78 -14.40 14.92
C SER A 107 -8.00 -14.75 14.06
N LEU A 108 -8.72 -15.81 14.43
CA LEU A 108 -9.96 -16.17 13.75
C LEU A 108 -10.98 -15.01 13.85
N GLN A 109 -11.12 -14.40 15.03
CA GLN A 109 -11.98 -13.23 15.23
C GLN A 109 -11.66 -12.08 14.26
N HIS A 110 -10.37 -11.79 14.03
CA HIS A 110 -9.97 -10.75 13.08
C HIS A 110 -10.35 -11.09 11.64
N ARG A 111 -10.20 -12.36 11.23
CA ARG A 111 -10.63 -12.81 9.89
C ARG A 111 -12.13 -12.64 9.70
N TRP A 112 -12.92 -13.04 10.70
CA TRP A 112 -14.37 -12.88 10.67
C TRP A 112 -14.77 -11.42 10.58
N ARG A 113 -14.13 -10.54 11.36
CA ARG A 113 -14.33 -9.10 11.30
C ARG A 113 -14.08 -8.54 9.89
N ILE A 114 -12.99 -8.95 9.23
CA ILE A 114 -12.71 -8.54 7.85
C ILE A 114 -13.80 -9.04 6.91
N THR A 115 -14.16 -10.33 6.97
CA THR A 115 -15.19 -10.92 6.11
C THR A 115 -16.51 -10.17 6.24
N ILE A 116 -16.97 -9.87 7.46
CA ILE A 116 -18.21 -9.12 7.70
C ILE A 116 -18.13 -7.72 7.09
N ASN A 117 -17.01 -7.02 7.26
CA ASN A 117 -16.83 -5.68 6.71
C ASN A 117 -16.79 -5.63 5.17
N MET A 118 -16.52 -6.75 4.49
CA MET A 118 -16.54 -6.82 3.03
C MET A 118 -17.97 -6.82 2.43
N TYR A 119 -18.99 -7.09 3.23
CA TYR A 119 -20.39 -7.16 2.80
C TYR A 119 -21.23 -5.97 3.30
N LYS A 120 -20.60 -4.97 3.90
CA LYS A 120 -21.23 -3.69 4.26
C LYS A 120 -20.96 -2.67 3.18
#